data_AF-A0A1G9HHD1-F1
#
_entry.id   AF-A0A1G9HHD1-F1
#
_cell.length_a   1.000
_cell.length_b   1.000
_cell.length_c   1.000
_cell.angle_alpha   90.00
_cell.angle_beta   90.00
_cell.angle_gamma   90.00
#
_symmetry.space_group_name_H-M   'P 1'
#
loop_
_entity.id
_entity.type
_entity.pdbx_description
1 polymer ?
#
loop_
_entity_poly.entity_id
_entity_poly.type
_entity_poly.pdbx_seq_one_letter_code
_entity_poly.pdbx_strand_id
1 'polypeptide(L)'
;MTTREHIASIPLTADDPTAEASIGGLVRDATAHVSTLVRAEVELAKGEIAAEIKKGVRGGVFFIVALTILCFALFFLFMTLGFGFAQWFGWHTWGGFALVFVVMVLSAITFALLGYRKVKKIRAPEKSIAAAKDTVAALTRRGDDN
;
A
#
# COMPACT_ATOMS: atom_id res chain seq x y z
N MET A 1 -45.34 -70.97 28.19
CA MET A 1 -45.42 -69.55 28.59
C MET A 1 -44.28 -68.84 27.88
N THR A 2 -44.61 -67.88 27.02
CA THR A 2 -43.75 -67.26 26.01
C THR A 2 -43.02 -66.05 26.57
N THR A 3 -41.69 -65.99 26.44
CA THR A 3 -40.96 -64.72 26.57
C THR A 3 -40.25 -64.45 25.25
N ARG A 4 -40.71 -63.40 24.57
CA ARG A 4 -40.19 -62.91 23.29
C ARG A 4 -38.87 -62.17 23.54
N GLU A 5 -37.88 -62.46 22.71
CA GLU A 5 -36.67 -61.65 22.54
C GLU A 5 -37.06 -60.27 22.01
N HIS A 6 -36.71 -59.21 22.75
CA HIS A 6 -36.84 -57.82 22.30
C HIS A 6 -35.54 -57.41 21.63
N ILE A 7 -35.42 -57.66 20.32
CA ILE A 7 -34.30 -57.15 19.51
C ILE A 7 -34.47 -55.63 19.42
N ALA A 8 -33.53 -54.91 20.03
CA ALA A 8 -33.40 -53.47 19.90
C ALA A 8 -33.23 -53.12 18.42
N SER A 9 -34.27 -52.58 17.80
CA SER A 9 -34.18 -51.99 16.47
C SER A 9 -33.30 -50.75 16.59
N ILE A 10 -32.03 -50.89 16.19
CA ILE A 10 -31.17 -49.75 15.86
C ILE A 10 -32.00 -48.88 14.90
N PRO A 11 -32.26 -47.60 15.22
CA PRO A 11 -32.82 -46.70 14.24
C PRO A 11 -31.74 -46.50 13.19
N LEU A 12 -31.80 -47.26 12.11
CA LEU A 12 -31.22 -46.86 10.85
C LEU A 12 -32.09 -45.70 10.36
N THR A 13 -31.90 -44.52 10.94
CA THR A 13 -32.08 -43.30 10.16
C THR A 13 -31.09 -43.48 9.02
N ALA A 14 -31.59 -43.97 7.88
CA ALA A 14 -30.90 -43.74 6.63
C ALA A 14 -30.70 -42.23 6.58
N ASP A 15 -29.46 -41.81 6.79
CA ASP A 15 -29.00 -40.52 6.33
C ASP A 15 -29.16 -40.62 4.81
N ASP A 16 -30.36 -40.29 4.33
CA ASP A 16 -30.71 -40.29 2.93
C ASP A 16 -29.89 -39.16 2.33
N PRO A 17 -28.79 -39.46 1.60
CA PRO A 17 -27.96 -38.40 1.02
C PRO A 17 -28.68 -37.72 -0.16
N THR A 18 -29.94 -38.12 -0.44
CA THR A 18 -30.75 -37.71 -1.58
C THR A 18 -32.11 -37.11 -1.21
N ALA A 19 -32.34 -36.72 0.05
CA ALA A 19 -33.40 -35.80 0.42
C ALA A 19 -33.08 -34.36 -0.06
N GLU A 20 -33.16 -34.16 -1.38
CA GLU A 20 -33.27 -32.92 -2.13
C GLU A 20 -32.48 -31.70 -1.62
N ALA A 21 -31.15 -31.75 -1.77
CA ALA A 21 -30.45 -30.51 -2.11
C ALA A 21 -30.90 -30.11 -3.52
N SER A 22 -31.98 -29.33 -3.63
CA SER A 22 -32.41 -28.78 -4.93
C SER A 22 -31.21 -28.09 -5.59
N ILE A 23 -31.13 -28.09 -6.92
CA ILE A 23 -30.03 -27.41 -7.64
C ILE A 23 -29.91 -25.94 -7.17
N GLY A 24 -31.02 -25.31 -6.79
CA GLY A 24 -31.04 -23.98 -6.17
C GLY A 24 -30.43 -23.93 -4.76
N GLY A 25 -30.61 -24.98 -3.95
CA GLY A 25 -29.96 -25.14 -2.64
C GLY A 25 -28.43 -25.33 -2.76
N LEU A 26 -27.97 -26.17 -3.69
CA LEU A 26 -26.53 -26.39 -3.94
C LEU A 26 -25.83 -25.13 -4.45
N VAL A 27 -26.46 -24.38 -5.36
CA VAL A 27 -25.92 -23.09 -5.83
C VAL A 27 -25.90 -22.05 -4.71
N ARG A 28 -26.92 -22.03 -3.83
CA ARG A 28 -26.96 -21.14 -2.67
C ARG A 28 -25.83 -21.44 -1.68
N ASP A 29 -25.60 -22.71 -1.36
CA ASP A 29 -24.52 -23.12 -0.47
C ASP A 29 -23.14 -22.89 -1.09
N ALA A 30 -22.95 -23.23 -2.38
CA ALA A 30 -21.70 -22.94 -3.08
C ALA A 30 -21.40 -21.43 -3.12
N THR A 31 -22.41 -20.59 -3.35
CA THR A 31 -22.27 -19.13 -3.32
C THR A 31 -21.95 -18.62 -1.91
N ALA A 32 -22.56 -19.21 -0.88
CA ALA A 32 -22.25 -18.89 0.51
C ALA A 32 -20.80 -19.25 0.87
N HIS A 33 -20.30 -20.41 0.46
CA HIS A 33 -18.91 -20.82 0.67
C HIS A 33 -17.90 -19.93 -0.07
N VAL A 34 -18.20 -19.55 -1.32
CA VAL A 34 -17.35 -18.61 -2.06
C VAL A 34 -17.31 -17.25 -1.37
N SER A 35 -18.44 -16.76 -0.87
CA SER A 35 -18.48 -15.49 -0.10
C SER A 35 -17.64 -15.57 1.18
N THR A 36 -17.68 -16.70 1.90
CA THR A 36 -16.83 -16.95 3.08
C THR A 36 -15.35 -16.99 2.72
N LEU A 37 -14.97 -17.66 1.63
CA LEU A 37 -13.58 -17.73 1.17
C LEU A 37 -13.06 -16.34 0.76
N VAL A 38 -13.81 -15.59 -0.05
CA VAL A 38 -13.42 -14.23 -0.45
C VAL A 38 -13.26 -13.33 0.77
N ARG A 39 -14.16 -13.44 1.75
CA ARG A 39 -14.04 -12.65 2.99
C ARG A 39 -12.82 -13.05 3.80
N ALA A 40 -12.51 -14.35 3.90
CA ALA A 40 -11.31 -14.85 4.55
C ALA A 40 -10.03 -14.39 3.85
N GLU A 41 -9.98 -14.41 2.52
CA GLU A 41 -8.85 -13.91 1.73
C GLU A 41 -8.64 -12.41 1.92
N VAL A 42 -9.73 -11.64 1.95
CA VAL A 42 -9.68 -10.20 2.23
C VAL A 42 -9.24 -9.91 3.67
N GLU A 43 -9.70 -10.67 4.65
CA GLU A 43 -9.27 -10.53 6.05
C GLU A 43 -7.78 -10.88 6.22
N LEU A 44 -7.32 -11.93 5.56
CA LEU A 44 -5.91 -12.32 5.54
C LEU A 44 -5.05 -11.24 4.88
N ALA A 45 -5.42 -10.80 3.68
CA ALA A 45 -4.70 -9.76 2.94
C ALA A 45 -4.67 -8.43 3.72
N LYS A 46 -5.78 -8.05 4.37
CA LYS A 46 -5.80 -6.89 5.27
C LYS A 46 -4.84 -7.06 6.45
N GLY A 47 -4.78 -8.25 7.04
CA GLY A 47 -3.85 -8.56 8.13
C GLY A 47 -2.38 -8.47 7.70
N GLU A 48 -2.06 -9.00 6.52
CA GLU A 48 -0.72 -8.97 5.94
C GLU A 48 -0.30 -7.53 5.61
N ILE A 49 -1.13 -6.77 4.90
CA ILE A 49 -0.89 -5.36 4.59
C ILE A 49 -0.75 -4.54 5.89
N ALA A 50 -1.61 -4.78 6.89
CA ALA A 50 -1.50 -4.09 8.19
C ALA A 50 -0.20 -4.44 8.93
N ALA A 51 0.25 -5.69 8.86
CA ALA A 51 1.52 -6.12 9.43
C ALA A 51 2.71 -5.50 8.70
N GLU A 52 2.67 -5.40 7.37
CA GLU A 52 3.68 -4.71 6.57
C GLU A 52 3.75 -3.22 6.87
N ILE A 53 2.60 -2.54 6.94
CA ILE A 53 2.53 -1.13 7.34
C ILE A 53 3.13 -0.94 8.73
N LYS A 54 2.78 -1.80 9.70
CA LYS A 54 3.32 -1.70 11.06
C LYS A 54 4.83 -1.90 11.11
N LYS A 55 5.37 -2.81 10.30
CA LYS A 55 6.84 -2.98 10.13
C LYS A 55 7.46 -1.73 9.51
N GLY A 56 6.84 -1.18 8.46
CA GLY A 56 7.27 0.04 7.79
C GLY A 56 7.29 1.26 8.73
N VAL A 57 6.23 1.43 9.53
CA VAL A 57 6.16 2.50 10.54
C VAL A 57 7.24 2.32 11.61
N ARG A 58 7.41 1.11 12.14
CA ARG A 58 8.42 0.84 13.19
C ARG A 58 9.84 1.08 12.67
N GLY A 59 10.13 0.69 11.43
CA GLY A 59 11.40 1.01 10.77
C GLY A 59 11.55 2.50 10.44
N GLY A 60 10.44 3.15 10.07
CA GLY A 60 10.39 4.57 9.73
C GLY A 60 10.69 5.51 10.89
N VAL A 61 10.38 5.13 12.14
CA VAL A 61 10.67 5.96 13.32
C VAL A 61 12.16 6.31 13.41
N PHE A 62 13.06 5.36 13.16
CA PHE A 62 14.50 5.63 13.16
C PHE A 62 14.92 6.59 12.05
N PHE A 63 14.29 6.50 10.87
CA PHE A 63 14.51 7.46 9.80
C PHE A 63 14.01 8.85 10.16
N ILE A 64 12.85 8.97 10.81
CA ILE A 64 12.34 10.27 11.27
C ILE A 64 13.31 10.91 12.27
N VAL A 65 13.78 10.14 13.25
CA VAL A 65 14.76 10.61 14.23
C VAL A 65 16.08 10.99 13.56
N ALA A 66 16.61 10.13 12.69
CA ALA A 66 17.85 10.38 11.96
C ALA A 66 17.76 11.61 11.05
N LEU A 67 16.67 11.78 10.29
CA LEU A 67 16.43 12.95 9.44
C LEU A 67 16.25 14.23 10.26
N THR A 68 15.61 14.14 11.43
CA THR A 68 15.48 15.28 12.35
C THR A 68 16.85 15.71 12.86
N ILE A 69 17.66 14.76 13.37
CA ILE A 69 19.03 15.03 13.81
C ILE A 69 19.86 15.60 12.67
N LEU A 70 19.78 15.01 11.48
CA LEU A 70 20.50 15.49 10.29
C LEU A 70 20.07 16.91 9.91
N CYS A 71 18.78 17.23 9.97
CA CYS A 71 18.26 18.57 9.68
C CYS A 71 18.86 19.62 10.63
N PHE A 72 18.90 19.34 11.94
CA PHE A 72 19.56 20.21 12.90
C PHE A 72 21.09 20.24 12.72
N ALA A 73 21.72 19.11 12.42
CA ALA A 73 23.16 19.02 12.20
C ALA A 73 23.62 19.82 10.96
N LEU A 74 22.80 19.87 9.90
CA LEU A 74 23.08 20.67 8.71
C LEU A 74 23.24 22.16 9.03
N PHE A 75 22.47 22.68 9.99
CA PHE A 75 22.63 24.06 10.45
C PHE A 75 24.04 24.31 11.02
N PHE A 76 24.51 23.41 11.88
CA PHE A 76 25.88 23.48 12.42
C PHE A 76 26.93 23.26 11.34
N LEU A 77 26.71 22.33 10.41
CA LEU A 77 27.61 22.08 9.29
C LEU A 77 27.82 23.34 8.44
N PHE A 78 26.76 24.08 8.13
CA PHE A 78 26.86 25.33 7.37
C PHE A 78 27.59 26.43 8.15
N MET A 79 27.41 26.51 9.48
CA MET A 79 28.22 27.40 10.31
C MET A 79 29.71 27.01 10.28
N THR A 80 30.01 25.73 10.46
CA THR A 80 31.39 25.22 10.40
C THR A 80 32.03 25.49 9.05
N LEU A 81 31.31 25.28 7.95
CA LEU A 81 31.79 25.60 6.61
C LEU A 81 32.02 27.10 6.43
N GLY A 82 31.10 27.95 6.89
CA GLY A 82 31.22 29.41 6.78
C GLY A 82 32.47 29.92 7.50
N PHE A 83 32.65 29.54 8.76
CA PHE A 83 33.86 29.89 9.51
C PHE A 83 35.11 29.22 8.94
N GLY A 84 35.01 27.95 8.55
CA GLY A 84 36.12 27.18 7.99
C GLY A 84 36.67 27.81 6.71
N PHE A 85 35.80 28.19 5.78
CA PHE A 85 36.21 28.88 4.55
C PHE A 85 36.76 30.28 4.83
N ALA A 86 36.14 31.03 5.74
CA ALA A 86 36.68 32.34 6.13
C ALA A 86 38.13 32.21 6.65
N GLN A 87 38.40 31.23 7.52
CA GLN A 87 39.75 30.99 8.04
C GLN A 87 40.71 30.45 6.97
N TRP A 88 40.26 29.48 6.17
CA TRP A 88 41.10 28.83 5.15
C TRP A 88 41.61 29.82 4.09
N PHE A 89 40.75 30.73 3.64
CA PHE A 89 41.10 31.73 2.63
C PHE A 89 41.61 33.05 3.22
N GLY A 90 41.69 33.17 4.55
CA GLY A 90 42.02 34.42 5.23
C GLY A 90 41.00 35.54 4.96
N TRP A 91 39.77 35.18 4.59
CA TRP A 91 38.71 36.12 4.30
C TRP A 91 38.05 36.62 5.58
N HIS A 92 37.45 37.81 5.50
CA HIS A 92 36.55 38.25 6.56
C HIS A 92 35.33 37.32 6.63
N THR A 93 34.76 37.14 7.83
CA THR A 93 33.79 36.07 8.15
C THR A 93 32.63 35.98 7.16
N TRP A 94 32.09 37.13 6.72
CA TRP A 94 31.02 37.20 5.72
C TRP A 94 31.37 36.51 4.39
N GLY A 95 32.63 36.55 3.96
CA GLY A 95 33.08 35.93 2.70
C GLY A 95 32.93 34.41 2.71
N GLY A 96 33.24 33.77 3.86
CA GLY A 96 33.05 32.33 4.02
C GLY A 96 31.58 31.93 3.95
N PHE A 97 30.69 32.67 4.62
CA PHE A 97 29.24 32.44 4.54
C PHE A 97 28.66 32.73 3.16
N ALA A 98 29.16 33.76 2.46
CA ALA A 98 28.76 34.05 1.09
C ALA A 98 29.11 32.89 0.14
N LEU A 99 30.27 32.27 0.30
CA LEU A 99 30.65 31.09 -0.49
C LEU A 99 29.72 29.90 -0.23
N VAL A 100 29.44 29.60 1.04
CA VAL A 100 28.47 28.55 1.42
C VAL A 100 27.11 28.81 0.78
N PHE A 101 26.64 30.06 0.83
CA PHE A 101 25.36 30.46 0.22
C PHE A 101 25.34 30.19 -1.29
N VAL A 102 26.38 30.58 -2.02
CA VAL A 102 26.48 30.31 -3.47
C VAL A 102 26.43 28.81 -3.75
N VAL A 103 27.19 28.00 -3.00
CA VAL A 103 27.19 26.53 -3.15
C VAL A 103 25.79 25.94 -2.89
N MET A 104 25.08 26.44 -1.87
CA MET A 104 23.71 26.00 -1.57
C MET A 104 22.74 26.34 -2.70
N VAL A 105 22.79 27.55 -3.24
CA VAL A 105 21.93 27.98 -4.36
C VAL A 105 22.19 27.14 -5.61
N LEU A 106 23.46 26.90 -5.96
CA LEU A 106 23.83 26.05 -7.10
C LEU A 106 23.32 24.61 -6.92
N SER A 107 23.46 24.08 -5.71
CA SER A 107 22.94 22.76 -5.36
C SER A 107 21.41 22.71 -5.50
N ALA A 108 20.71 23.70 -4.95
CA ALA A 108 19.25 23.79 -5.00
C ALA A 108 18.74 23.86 -6.46
N ILE A 109 19.37 24.69 -7.31
CA ILE A 109 19.03 24.77 -8.73
C ILE A 109 19.25 23.42 -9.41
N THR A 110 20.37 22.76 -9.15
CA THR A 110 20.67 21.44 -9.73
C THR A 110 19.64 20.40 -9.35
N PHE A 111 19.29 20.29 -8.06
CA PHE A 111 18.27 19.35 -7.60
C PHE A 111 16.86 19.71 -8.09
N ALA A 112 16.51 20.99 -8.15
CA ALA A 112 15.23 21.45 -8.70
C ALA A 112 15.11 21.07 -10.18
N LEU A 113 16.17 21.26 -10.98
CA LEU A 113 16.20 20.87 -12.39
C LEU A 113 16.11 19.35 -12.57
N LEU A 114 16.87 18.58 -11.78
CA LEU A 114 16.80 17.11 -11.82
C LEU A 114 15.41 16.60 -11.41
N GLY A 115 14.83 17.18 -10.37
CA GLY A 115 13.48 16.88 -9.90
C GLY A 115 12.44 17.21 -10.97
N TYR A 116 12.49 18.41 -11.54
CA TYR A 116 11.62 18.83 -12.64
C TYR A 116 11.72 17.90 -13.85
N ARG A 117 12.94 17.51 -14.25
CA ARG A 117 13.15 16.55 -15.35
C ARG A 117 12.58 15.18 -15.05
N LYS A 118 12.71 14.69 -13.80
CA LYS A 118 12.11 13.41 -13.41
C LYS A 118 10.58 13.48 -13.42
N VAL A 119 9.99 14.51 -12.80
CA VAL A 119 8.53 14.69 -12.77
C VAL A 119 7.96 14.86 -14.18
N LYS A 120 8.61 15.64 -15.04
CA LYS A 120 8.19 15.82 -16.44
C LYS A 120 8.27 14.52 -17.27
N LYS A 121 9.15 13.57 -16.89
CA LYS A 121 9.23 12.24 -17.51
C LYS A 121 8.15 11.28 -17.03
N ILE A 122 7.49 11.56 -15.90
CA ILE A 122 6.33 10.80 -15.44
C ILE A 122 5.17 11.18 -16.37
N ARG A 123 5.03 10.45 -17.48
CA ARG A 123 3.82 10.52 -18.31
C ARG A 123 2.67 9.94 -17.51
N ALA A 124 1.49 10.57 -17.59
CA ALA A 124 0.28 9.97 -17.06
C ALA A 124 0.11 8.55 -17.64
N PRO A 125 -0.43 7.58 -16.88
CA PRO A 125 -0.64 6.23 -17.37
C PRO A 125 -1.73 6.21 -18.46
N GLU A 126 -1.35 6.57 -19.69
CA GLU A 126 -2.24 6.71 -20.85
C GLU A 126 -3.03 5.42 -21.10
N LYS A 127 -2.39 4.26 -20.90
CA LYS A 127 -3.06 2.95 -21.04
C LYS A 127 -4.16 2.72 -20.01
N SER A 128 -3.93 3.09 -18.74
CA SER A 128 -4.93 2.94 -17.68
C SER A 128 -6.09 3.93 -17.86
N ILE A 129 -5.79 5.14 -18.33
CA ILE A 129 -6.81 6.14 -18.66
C ILE A 129 -7.63 5.70 -19.86
N ALA A 130 -7.00 5.14 -20.90
CA ALA A 130 -7.69 4.60 -22.07
C ALA A 130 -8.59 3.42 -21.70
N ALA A 131 -8.09 2.44 -20.92
CA ALA A 131 -8.88 1.31 -20.46
C ALA A 131 -10.09 1.73 -19.61
N ALA A 132 -9.91 2.72 -18.73
CA ALA A 132 -11.02 3.30 -17.96
C ALA A 132 -12.05 3.99 -18.85
N LYS A 133 -11.60 4.77 -19.85
CA LYS A 133 -12.49 5.41 -20.84
C LYS A 133 -13.26 4.39 -21.68
N ASP A 134 -12.62 3.31 -22.12
CA ASP A 134 -13.29 2.24 -22.87
C ASP A 134 -14.34 1.54 -22.02
N THR A 135 -14.04 1.30 -20.74
CA THR A 135 -15.00 0.70 -19.80
C THR A 135 -16.21 1.61 -19.60
N VAL A 136 -15.99 2.92 -19.41
CA VAL A 136 -17.07 3.90 -19.28
C VAL A 136 -17.88 4.02 -20.58
N ALA A 137 -17.21 4.07 -21.74
CA ALA A 137 -17.88 4.13 -23.03
C ALA A 137 -18.73 2.88 -23.31
N ALA A 138 -18.27 1.70 -22.89
CA ALA A 138 -19.04 0.46 -23.01
C ALA A 138 -20.27 0.44 -22.10
N LEU A 139 -20.19 1.05 -20.91
CA LEU A 139 -21.32 1.17 -19.99
C LEU A 139 -22.34 2.21 -20.44
N THR A 140 -21.89 3.37 -20.94
CA THR A 140 -22.79 4.40 -21.49
C THR A 140 -23.49 3.92 -22.75
N ARG A 141 -22.76 3.25 -23.67
CA ARG A 141 -23.36 2.71 -24.91
C ARG A 141 -24.48 1.71 -24.66
N ARG A 142 -24.43 0.96 -23.54
CA ARG A 142 -25.44 -0.03 -23.11
C ARG A 142 -26.67 0.59 -22.40
N GLY A 143 -26.61 1.88 -22.08
CA GLY A 143 -27.71 2.62 -21.46
C GLY A 143 -28.63 3.33 -22.45
N ASP A 144 -28.17 3.52 -23.70
CA ASP A 144 -28.88 4.29 -24.74
C ASP A 144 -29.69 3.39 -25.70
N ASP A 145 -29.59 2.07 -25.55
CA ASP A 145 -30.19 1.00 -26.37
C ASP A 145 -31.33 0.23 -25.66
N ASN A 146 -31.95 0.83 -24.63
CA ASN A 146 -33.24 0.44 -24.01
C ASN A 146 -34.22 1.62 -24.04
#